data_AF-A0AAN8LSR2-F1
#
_entry.id   AF-A0AAN8LSR2-F1
#
_cell.length_a   1.000
_cell.length_b   1.000
_cell.length_c   1.000
_cell.angle_alpha   90.00
_cell.angle_beta   90.00
_cell.angle_gamma   90.00
#
_symmetry.space_group_name_H-M   'P 1'
#
loop_
_entity.id
_entity.type
_entity.pdbx_description
1 polymer ?
#
loop_
_entity_poly.entity_id
_entity_poly.type
_entity_poly.pdbx_seq_one_letter_code
_entity_poly.pdbx_strand_id
1 'polypeptide(L)'
;MYREILANNLLPSVRALKMGRGWVFQHDNDPKHTARATKEWLHKKHLKVLEWPSQSPDLNPIEHLWRELKVRIAQRQPRNLKDLEKVCMEEWAKIPAAVCANLVKTYRKLESANCGSSSSQDDEDVDGFVDLRSLPVDICERRPTCLRCCRPQKVCLCPFLPVHPLEISTCLYIVQHPAEESRALRTVPLLAACLPPGKCKVLVGRRFNKERNPELAAVCQDSRTLILYPGPDAQNLEELVQKQDRDQEDQDQDNLDRMGEQFVRAVEHNVIIIDGTWSQAKDMFLRNTLLHQPKQVQLSRSEQTSQYVIRSQPSNICLSTLECAAVTLSILERNEAIQEVLLKPLQALCSFQLQHGALVHHSKEHLIRHGMYDKQMPTNKRKIKRMENLITNQHICPR
;
A
#
# COMPACT_ATOMS: atom_id res chain seq x y z
N MET A 1 9.59 -24.07 2.00
CA MET A 1 10.47 -23.10 2.68
C MET A 1 10.04 -22.72 4.11
N TYR A 2 9.09 -21.80 4.38
CA TYR A 2 8.82 -21.36 5.77
C TYR A 2 8.49 -22.51 6.74
N ARG A 3 7.61 -23.42 6.33
CA ARG A 3 7.27 -24.63 7.11
C ARG A 3 8.46 -25.57 7.31
N GLU A 4 9.37 -25.67 6.34
CA GLU A 4 10.60 -26.47 6.49
C GLU A 4 11.55 -25.83 7.52
N ILE A 5 11.69 -24.50 7.50
CA ILE A 5 12.49 -23.77 8.49
C ILE A 5 11.93 -24.04 9.90
N LEU A 6 10.62 -23.96 10.10
CA LEU A 6 10.00 -24.27 11.40
C LEU A 6 10.17 -25.74 11.77
N ALA A 7 9.98 -26.66 10.83
CA ALA A 7 10.13 -28.10 11.06
C ALA A 7 11.55 -28.45 11.54
N ASN A 8 12.56 -27.82 10.93
CA ASN A 8 13.97 -28.13 11.18
C ASN A 8 14.52 -27.41 12.42
N ASN A 9 14.00 -26.23 12.78
CA ASN A 9 14.64 -25.38 13.80
C ASN A 9 13.79 -25.16 15.05
N LEU A 10 12.46 -25.15 14.98
CA LEU A 10 11.63 -24.69 16.10
C LEU A 10 11.75 -25.60 17.33
N LEU A 11 11.50 -26.90 17.17
CA LEU A 11 11.56 -27.85 18.29
C LEU A 11 13.00 -28.06 18.81
N PRO A 12 14.04 -28.16 17.96
CA PRO A 12 15.42 -28.16 18.43
C PRO A 12 15.76 -26.92 19.28
N SER A 13 15.33 -25.72 18.86
CA SER A 13 15.56 -24.50 19.64
C SER A 13 14.85 -24.51 21.00
N VAL A 14 13.59 -24.96 21.06
CA VAL A 14 12.83 -25.10 22.32
C VAL A 14 13.55 -26.02 23.30
N ARG A 15 14.11 -27.13 22.80
CA ARG A 15 14.89 -28.09 23.62
C ARG A 15 16.22 -27.50 24.07
N ALA A 16 16.95 -26.84 23.16
CA ALA A 16 18.22 -26.20 23.48
C ALA A 16 18.05 -25.10 24.54
N LEU A 17 16.95 -24.34 24.47
CA LEU A 17 16.58 -23.30 25.43
C LEU A 17 15.95 -23.85 26.72
N LYS A 18 15.80 -25.18 26.86
CA LYS A 18 15.20 -25.86 28.01
C LYS A 18 13.83 -25.28 28.42
N MET A 19 13.01 -24.89 27.44
CA MET A 19 11.71 -24.28 27.71
C MET A 19 10.74 -25.30 28.34
N GLY A 20 10.04 -24.88 29.40
CA GLY A 20 9.06 -25.71 30.11
C GLY A 20 7.77 -25.99 29.31
N ARG A 21 6.86 -26.75 29.92
CA ARG A 21 5.52 -26.99 29.36
C ARG A 21 4.75 -25.67 29.28
N GLY A 22 4.04 -25.43 28.17
CA GLY A 22 3.18 -24.25 27.99
C GLY A 22 3.81 -23.07 27.25
N TRP A 23 4.95 -23.24 26.60
CA TRP A 23 5.52 -22.20 25.74
C TRP A 23 4.58 -21.82 24.59
N VAL A 24 4.67 -20.56 24.16
CA VAL A 24 3.85 -19.98 23.09
C VAL A 24 4.77 -19.55 21.97
N PHE A 25 4.42 -19.90 20.73
CA PHE A 25 5.11 -19.46 19.53
C PHE A 25 4.56 -18.11 19.07
N GLN A 26 5.44 -17.14 18.81
CA GLN A 26 5.06 -15.84 18.25
C GLN A 26 5.69 -15.68 16.87
N HIS A 27 4.91 -15.12 15.94
CA HIS A 27 5.37 -14.63 14.64
C HIS A 27 4.49 -13.47 14.17
N ASP A 28 4.95 -12.69 13.20
CA ASP A 28 4.18 -11.58 12.64
C ASP A 28 3.13 -12.05 11.62
N ASN A 29 2.30 -11.11 11.17
CA ASN A 29 1.19 -11.37 10.24
C ASN A 29 1.62 -11.38 8.76
N ASP A 30 2.89 -11.69 8.43
CA ASP A 30 3.33 -11.85 7.04
C ASP A 30 2.39 -12.82 6.29
N PRO A 31 1.97 -12.52 5.05
CA PRO A 31 1.08 -13.39 4.26
C PRO A 31 1.50 -14.86 4.22
N LYS A 32 2.80 -15.18 4.28
CA LYS A 32 3.28 -16.58 4.30
C LYS A 32 3.04 -17.28 5.65
N HIS A 33 3.00 -16.53 6.75
CA HIS A 33 2.73 -17.00 8.10
C HIS A 33 1.22 -17.21 8.30
N THR A 34 0.41 -16.32 7.73
CA THR A 34 -1.05 -16.34 7.83
C THR A 34 -1.74 -17.19 6.75
N ALA A 35 -0.99 -17.69 5.76
CA ALA A 35 -1.48 -18.60 4.73
C ALA A 35 -2.17 -19.83 5.33
N ARG A 36 -3.29 -20.27 4.71
CA ARG A 36 -4.09 -21.41 5.18
C ARG A 36 -3.24 -22.66 5.44
N ALA A 37 -2.36 -22.99 4.48
CA ALA A 37 -1.48 -24.15 4.57
C ALA A 37 -0.44 -24.07 5.71
N THR A 38 -0.11 -22.86 6.19
CA THR A 38 0.78 -22.65 7.34
C THR A 38 -0.01 -22.78 8.64
N LYS A 39 -1.20 -22.17 8.73
CA LYS A 39 -2.10 -22.29 9.89
C LYS A 39 -2.49 -23.75 10.17
N GLU A 40 -2.87 -24.50 9.13
CA GLU A 40 -3.19 -25.94 9.23
C GLU A 40 -1.98 -26.76 9.73
N TRP A 41 -0.77 -26.43 9.25
CA TRP A 41 0.45 -27.12 9.67
C TRP A 41 0.79 -26.86 11.14
N LEU A 42 0.67 -25.61 11.60
CA LEU A 42 0.89 -25.22 13.00
C LEU A 42 -0.11 -25.93 13.93
N HIS A 43 -1.38 -25.99 13.53
CA HIS A 43 -2.42 -26.71 14.25
C HIS A 43 -2.12 -28.21 14.36
N LYS A 44 -1.73 -28.85 13.24
CA LYS A 44 -1.36 -30.27 13.21
C LYS A 44 -0.14 -30.60 14.09
N LYS A 45 0.75 -29.63 14.31
CA LYS A 45 1.92 -29.76 15.19
C LYS A 45 1.62 -29.42 16.64
N HIS A 46 0.35 -29.12 16.98
CA HIS A 46 -0.10 -28.74 18.32
C HIS A 46 0.67 -27.54 18.90
N LEU A 47 1.04 -26.60 18.02
CA LEU A 47 1.75 -25.38 18.41
C LEU A 47 0.76 -24.31 18.87
N LYS A 48 0.93 -23.83 20.10
CA LYS A 48 0.18 -22.67 20.59
C LYS A 48 0.79 -21.40 20.00
N VAL A 49 0.03 -20.68 19.19
CA VAL A 49 0.47 -19.44 18.52
C VAL A 49 -0.12 -18.24 19.24
N LEU A 50 0.71 -17.23 19.52
CA LEU A 50 0.26 -15.95 20.09
C LEU A 50 -0.50 -15.16 19.02
N GLU A 51 -1.68 -14.65 19.39
CA GLU A 51 -2.40 -13.72 18.51
C GLU A 51 -1.66 -12.39 18.44
N TRP A 52 -1.46 -11.87 17.23
CA TRP A 52 -0.62 -10.70 16.99
C TRP A 52 -1.38 -9.58 16.27
N PRO A 53 -1.36 -8.33 16.78
CA PRO A 53 -1.97 -7.20 16.09
C PRO A 53 -1.21 -6.87 14.79
N SER A 54 -1.95 -6.41 13.77
CA SER A 54 -1.34 -6.00 12.50
C SER A 54 -0.58 -4.69 12.66
N GLN A 55 0.55 -4.54 11.94
CA GLN A 55 1.38 -3.33 11.94
C GLN A 55 1.99 -2.94 13.30
N SER A 56 2.35 -3.92 14.13
CA SER A 56 3.00 -3.69 15.42
C SER A 56 4.42 -4.26 15.48
N PRO A 57 5.38 -3.74 14.68
CA PRO A 57 6.78 -4.17 14.77
C PRO A 57 7.43 -3.73 16.09
N ASP A 58 6.94 -2.66 16.69
CA ASP A 58 7.32 -2.12 18.01
C ASP A 58 6.98 -3.06 19.15
N LEU A 59 5.99 -3.93 18.97
CA LEU A 59 5.65 -4.95 19.95
C LEU A 59 6.56 -6.18 19.83
N ASN A 60 7.25 -6.41 18.70
CA ASN A 60 8.00 -7.65 18.49
C ASN A 60 9.41 -7.57 19.11
N PRO A 61 9.72 -8.31 20.19
CA PRO A 61 11.02 -8.21 20.86
C PRO A 61 12.21 -8.59 19.97
N ILE A 62 11.98 -9.39 18.91
CA ILE A 62 13.04 -9.81 17.99
C ILE A 62 13.57 -8.63 17.16
N GLU A 63 12.80 -7.57 16.93
CA GLU A 63 13.26 -6.39 16.17
C GLU A 63 14.37 -5.64 16.91
N HIS A 64 14.28 -5.60 18.25
CA HIS A 64 15.34 -5.06 19.10
C HIS A 64 16.60 -5.92 19.04
N LEU A 65 16.44 -7.24 19.02
CA LEU A 65 17.56 -8.17 18.89
C LEU A 65 18.24 -8.07 17.52
N TRP A 66 17.46 -7.89 16.45
CA TRP A 66 18.00 -7.65 15.10
C TRP A 66 18.78 -6.34 15.01
N ARG A 67 18.32 -5.28 15.70
CA ARG A 67 19.04 -4.01 15.76
C ARG A 67 20.41 -4.19 16.41
N GLU A 68 20.46 -4.85 17.57
CA GLU A 68 21.70 -5.14 18.28
C GLU A 68 22.68 -5.94 17.40
N LEU A 69 22.19 -7.00 16.76
CA LEU A 69 23.00 -7.82 15.87
C LEU A 69 23.56 -7.00 14.70
N LYS A 70 22.75 -6.14 14.07
CA LYS A 70 23.18 -5.29 12.95
C LYS A 70 24.28 -4.30 13.37
N VAL A 71 24.20 -3.74 14.57
CA VAL A 71 25.25 -2.84 15.10
C VAL A 71 26.57 -3.59 15.25
N ARG A 72 26.56 -4.80 15.83
CA ARG A 72 27.76 -5.64 15.97
C ARG A 72 28.35 -6.07 14.63
N ILE A 73 27.50 -6.46 13.68
CA ILE A 73 27.95 -6.81 12.32
C ILE A 73 28.58 -5.58 11.63
N ALA A 74 27.97 -4.40 11.76
CA ALA A 74 28.47 -3.18 11.12
C ALA A 74 29.86 -2.79 11.60
N GLN A 75 30.15 -2.96 12.90
CA GLN A 75 31.49 -2.73 13.47
C GLN A 75 32.56 -3.64 12.85
N ARG A 76 32.16 -4.82 12.37
CA ARG A 76 33.06 -5.82 11.78
C ARG A 76 33.28 -5.67 10.28
N GLN A 77 32.52 -4.79 9.62
CA GLN A 77 32.66 -4.44 8.19
C GLN A 77 32.90 -5.66 7.26
N PRO A 78 31.95 -6.62 7.20
CA PRO A 78 32.11 -7.80 6.35
C PRO A 78 32.17 -7.41 4.88
N ARG A 79 33.06 -8.06 4.12
CA ARG A 79 33.39 -7.65 2.74
C ARG A 79 32.69 -8.43 1.64
N ASN A 80 32.07 -9.57 1.99
CA ASN A 80 31.34 -10.42 1.04
C ASN A 80 30.28 -11.25 1.77
N LEU A 81 29.42 -11.95 1.02
CA LEU A 81 28.30 -12.71 1.58
C LEU A 81 28.73 -13.85 2.52
N LYS A 82 29.83 -14.55 2.23
CA LYS A 82 30.33 -15.64 3.09
C LYS A 82 30.87 -15.09 4.42
N ASP A 83 31.58 -13.98 4.33
CA ASP A 83 32.10 -13.26 5.49
C ASP A 83 30.97 -12.69 6.34
N LEU A 84 29.94 -12.11 5.71
CA LEU A 84 28.74 -11.63 6.39
C LEU A 84 28.02 -12.77 7.13
N GLU A 85 27.81 -13.92 6.48
CA GLU A 85 27.18 -15.09 7.11
C GLU A 85 27.96 -15.55 8.35
N LYS A 86 29.29 -15.69 8.23
CA LYS A 86 30.17 -16.05 9.34
C LYS A 86 30.08 -15.04 10.49
N VAL A 87 30.18 -13.75 10.19
CA VAL A 87 30.08 -12.67 11.19
C VAL A 87 28.72 -12.66 11.86
N CYS A 88 27.63 -12.90 11.13
CA CYS A 88 26.29 -13.00 11.72
C CYS A 88 26.22 -14.14 12.75
N MET A 89 26.75 -15.31 12.44
CA MET A 89 26.73 -16.47 13.35
C MET A 89 27.60 -16.21 14.60
N GLU A 90 28.79 -15.64 14.43
CA GLU A 90 29.70 -15.32 15.53
C GLU A 90 29.10 -14.26 16.47
N GLU A 91 28.55 -13.17 15.93
CA GLU A 91 27.98 -12.09 16.74
C GLU A 91 26.66 -12.50 17.41
N TRP A 92 25.86 -13.34 16.76
CA TRP A 92 24.65 -13.92 17.36
C TRP A 92 24.98 -14.80 18.57
N ALA A 93 26.01 -15.64 18.49
CA ALA A 93 26.43 -16.50 19.58
C ALA A 93 26.96 -15.71 20.80
N LYS A 94 27.44 -14.48 20.58
CA LYS A 94 27.92 -13.57 21.65
C LYS A 94 26.82 -12.78 22.33
N ILE A 95 25.56 -12.86 21.88
CA ILE A 95 24.47 -12.13 22.55
C ILE A 95 24.14 -12.83 23.87
N PRO A 96 24.32 -12.17 25.03
CA PRO A 96 24.04 -12.81 26.32
C PRO A 96 22.55 -13.12 26.48
N ALA A 97 22.23 -14.26 27.11
CA ALA A 97 20.85 -14.63 27.41
C ALA A 97 20.10 -13.58 28.24
N ALA A 98 20.82 -12.81 29.07
CA ALA A 98 20.28 -11.69 29.84
C ALA A 98 19.65 -10.60 28.96
N VAL A 99 20.23 -10.32 27.78
CA VAL A 99 19.67 -9.36 26.81
C VAL A 99 18.30 -9.84 26.34
N CYS A 100 18.20 -11.13 25.95
CA CYS A 100 16.94 -11.73 25.54
C CYS A 100 15.89 -11.72 26.67
N ALA A 101 16.29 -12.05 27.90
CA ALA A 101 15.40 -12.05 29.07
C ALA A 101 14.85 -10.64 29.39
N ASN A 102 15.71 -9.62 29.31
CA ASN A 102 15.32 -8.23 29.55
C ASN A 102 14.34 -7.71 28.49
N LEU A 103 14.56 -8.05 27.22
CA LEU A 103 13.62 -7.69 26.14
C LEU A 103 12.21 -8.27 26.37
N VAL A 104 12.13 -9.53 26.82
CA VAL A 104 10.85 -10.18 27.16
C VAL A 104 10.21 -9.57 28.41
N LYS A 105 11.00 -9.16 29.41
CA LYS A 105 10.49 -8.52 30.64
C LYS A 105 9.87 -7.14 30.35
N THR A 106 10.50 -6.35 29.49
CA THR A 106 9.97 -5.04 29.06
C THR A 106 8.67 -5.18 28.29
N TYR A 107 8.53 -6.23 27.48
CA TYR A 107 7.29 -6.55 26.76
C TYR A 107 6.09 -6.77 27.70
N ARG A 108 6.24 -7.57 28.78
CA ARG A 108 5.16 -7.80 29.77
C ARG A 108 4.67 -6.50 30.41
N LYS A 109 5.56 -5.54 30.67
CA LYS A 109 5.19 -4.24 31.25
C LYS A 109 4.39 -3.37 30.28
N LEU A 110 4.71 -3.43 28.99
CA LEU A 110 3.99 -2.69 27.94
C LEU A 110 2.59 -3.25 27.68
N GLU A 111 2.42 -4.58 27.74
CA GLU A 111 1.09 -5.21 27.68
C GLU A 111 0.22 -4.81 28.89
N SER A 112 0.77 -4.81 30.10
CA SER A 112 0.04 -4.42 31.32
C SER A 112 -0.32 -2.93 31.36
N ALA A 113 0.51 -2.05 30.79
CA ALA A 113 0.22 -0.61 30.73
C ALA A 113 -0.87 -0.26 29.70
N ASN A 114 -1.07 -1.09 28.67
CA ASN A 114 -2.09 -0.88 27.64
C ASN A 114 -3.45 -1.51 27.96
N CYS A 115 -3.52 -2.37 28.98
CA CYS A 115 -4.77 -2.95 29.46
C CYS A 115 -5.10 -2.35 30.82
N GLY A 116 -5.90 -1.28 30.84
CA GLY A 116 -6.37 -0.65 32.06
C GLY A 116 -7.25 -1.59 32.88
N SER A 117 -6.66 -2.26 33.86
CA SER A 117 -7.39 -2.83 35.00
C SER A 117 -6.44 -2.94 36.19
N SER A 118 -6.71 -2.11 37.19
CA SER A 118 -6.11 -2.13 38.52
C SER A 118 -6.29 -3.47 39.21
N SER A 119 -5.19 -4.08 39.66
CA SER A 119 -5.18 -4.81 40.92
C SER A 119 -3.76 -4.86 41.48
N SER A 120 -3.64 -4.32 42.68
CA SER A 120 -2.50 -4.34 43.57
C SER A 120 -2.33 -5.72 44.19
N GLN A 121 -1.10 -6.23 44.26
CA GLN A 121 -0.56 -6.88 45.45
C GLN A 121 0.95 -7.11 45.32
N ASP A 122 1.59 -6.96 46.48
CA ASP A 122 3.01 -6.88 46.74
C ASP A 122 3.75 -8.22 46.54
N ASP A 123 5.02 -8.14 46.16
CA ASP A 123 6.05 -9.10 46.55
C ASP A 123 7.38 -8.34 46.62
N GLU A 124 7.87 -8.16 47.85
CA GLU A 124 9.24 -7.75 48.15
C GLU A 124 10.18 -8.95 47.95
N ASP A 125 11.20 -8.82 47.10
CA ASP A 125 12.54 -9.35 47.41
C ASP A 125 13.63 -8.78 46.48
N VAL A 126 14.38 -7.85 47.08
CA VAL A 126 15.84 -7.79 47.23
C VAL A 126 16.76 -8.03 45.99
N ASP A 127 17.39 -6.91 45.62
CA ASP A 127 18.84 -6.76 45.29
C ASP A 127 19.40 -7.33 43.98
N GLY A 128 18.84 -6.85 42.86
CA GLY A 128 19.50 -6.88 41.54
C GLY A 128 19.39 -5.55 40.78
N PHE A 129 18.99 -4.47 41.46
CA PHE A 129 18.53 -3.24 40.81
C PHE A 129 19.57 -2.11 40.74
N VAL A 130 20.78 -2.32 41.27
CA VAL A 130 21.84 -1.31 41.22
C VAL A 130 22.53 -1.28 39.85
N ASP A 131 22.54 -2.39 39.11
CA ASP A 131 23.28 -2.51 37.84
C ASP A 131 22.43 -2.28 36.56
N LEU A 132 21.12 -2.08 36.69
CA LEU A 132 20.21 -1.79 35.56
C LEU A 132 19.80 -0.32 35.45
N ARG A 133 20.02 0.49 36.50
CA ARG A 133 19.88 1.97 36.44
C ARG A 133 21.09 2.65 35.79
N SER A 134 22.23 1.98 35.77
CA SER A 134 23.50 2.42 35.18
C SER A 134 23.63 2.06 33.70
N LEU A 135 22.88 1.07 33.21
CA LEU A 135 22.74 0.85 31.78
C LEU A 135 21.95 2.03 31.20
N PRO A 136 22.51 2.80 30.25
CA PRO A 136 21.75 3.84 29.59
C PRO A 136 20.56 3.18 28.91
N VAL A 137 19.38 3.33 29.53
CA VAL A 137 18.14 3.24 28.78
C VAL A 137 18.20 4.45 27.88
N ASP A 138 18.73 4.26 26.67
CA ASP A 138 18.40 5.15 25.58
C ASP A 138 16.88 5.16 25.56
N ILE A 139 16.29 6.22 26.12
CA ILE A 139 14.93 6.63 25.81
C ILE A 139 15.00 6.76 24.31
N CYS A 140 14.58 5.71 23.61
CA CYS A 140 14.63 5.69 22.17
C CYS A 140 13.56 6.72 21.78
N GLU A 141 13.99 7.97 21.62
CA GLU A 141 13.11 9.07 21.28
C GLU A 141 12.28 8.57 20.12
N ARG A 142 10.96 8.48 20.32
CA ARG A 142 10.06 8.10 19.24
C ARG A 142 10.40 9.03 18.10
N ARG A 143 10.80 8.43 16.97
CA ARG A 143 11.27 9.21 15.82
C ARG A 143 10.26 10.31 15.59
N PRO A 144 10.67 11.58 15.53
CA PRO A 144 9.71 12.66 15.47
C PRO A 144 8.81 12.44 14.26
N THR A 145 7.51 12.53 14.47
CA THR A 145 6.50 12.32 13.42
C THR A 145 6.00 13.66 12.91
N CYS A 146 5.69 13.72 11.62
CA CYS A 146 5.03 14.87 11.03
C CYS A 146 3.64 15.05 11.65
N LEU A 147 3.32 16.27 12.09
CA LEU A 147 2.00 16.59 12.67
C LEU A 147 0.87 16.52 11.63
N ARG A 148 1.17 16.63 10.34
CA ARG A 148 0.18 16.57 9.25
C ARG A 148 -0.13 15.16 8.78
N CYS A 149 0.89 14.33 8.52
CA CYS A 149 0.69 12.98 7.96
C CYS A 149 1.04 11.82 8.91
N CYS A 150 1.48 12.12 10.13
CA CYS A 150 1.92 11.16 11.15
C CYS A 150 3.06 10.23 10.72
N ARG A 151 3.68 10.45 9.55
CA ARG A 151 4.87 9.72 9.12
C ARG A 151 6.10 10.18 9.90
N PRO A 152 7.10 9.31 10.15
CA PRO A 152 8.39 9.75 10.66
C PRO A 152 8.96 10.89 9.80
N GLN A 153 9.53 11.92 10.41
CA GLN A 153 10.02 13.12 9.72
C GLN A 153 10.95 12.79 8.55
N LYS A 154 11.84 11.80 8.72
CA LYS A 154 12.78 11.34 7.67
C LYS A 154 12.11 10.79 6.40
N VAL A 155 10.86 10.33 6.50
CA VAL A 155 10.09 9.72 5.39
C VAL A 155 8.79 10.48 5.12
N CYS A 156 8.72 11.71 5.62
CA CYS A 156 7.56 12.58 5.47
C CYS A 156 7.43 13.02 4.01
N LEU A 157 6.21 12.91 3.46
CA LEU A 157 5.92 13.33 2.10
C LEU A 157 5.21 14.70 2.03
N CYS A 158 4.88 15.30 3.18
CA CYS A 158 4.23 16.61 3.23
C CYS A 158 5.01 17.73 2.51
N PRO A 159 6.35 17.77 2.50
CA PRO A 159 7.09 18.77 1.74
C PRO A 159 6.85 18.71 0.22
N PHE A 160 6.37 17.58 -0.29
CA PHE A 160 6.09 17.37 -1.72
C PHE A 160 4.61 17.53 -2.07
N LEU A 161 3.74 17.69 -1.05
CA LEU A 161 2.33 18.04 -1.27
C LEU A 161 2.25 19.51 -1.69
N PRO A 162 1.21 19.90 -2.45
CA PRO A 162 1.01 21.31 -2.77
C PRO A 162 0.81 22.12 -1.48
N VAL A 163 1.28 23.37 -1.50
CA VAL A 163 1.22 24.31 -0.36
C VAL A 163 -0.25 24.58 0.01
N HIS A 164 -1.09 24.75 -0.99
CA HIS A 164 -2.55 24.86 -0.87
C HIS A 164 -3.20 23.69 -1.63
N PRO A 165 -4.35 23.15 -1.15
CA PRO A 165 -5.11 22.16 -1.90
C PRO A 165 -5.43 22.67 -3.31
N LEU A 166 -5.41 21.76 -4.30
CA LEU A 166 -5.70 22.13 -5.68
C LEU A 166 -7.14 22.63 -5.84
N GLU A 167 -7.32 23.75 -6.53
CA GLU A 167 -8.66 24.24 -6.87
C GLU A 167 -9.21 23.42 -8.04
N ILE A 168 -10.18 22.56 -7.74
CA ILE A 168 -10.83 21.68 -8.74
C ILE A 168 -12.36 21.72 -8.59
N SER A 169 -13.04 21.67 -9.72
CA SER A 169 -14.52 21.58 -9.77
C SER A 169 -15.01 20.14 -9.61
N THR A 170 -14.27 19.17 -10.13
CA THR A 170 -14.58 17.73 -10.16
C THR A 170 -14.50 17.09 -8.77
N CYS A 171 -15.44 16.21 -8.46
CA CYS A 171 -15.45 15.42 -7.24
C CYS A 171 -15.03 13.96 -7.50
N LEU A 172 -14.03 13.47 -6.78
CA LEU A 172 -13.54 12.10 -6.87
C LEU A 172 -14.17 11.18 -5.82
N TYR A 173 -14.66 10.03 -6.26
CA TYR A 173 -15.16 8.94 -5.43
C TYR A 173 -14.27 7.71 -5.61
N ILE A 174 -13.41 7.43 -4.63
CA ILE A 174 -12.49 6.29 -4.65
C ILE A 174 -13.17 5.10 -3.97
N VAL A 175 -13.59 4.12 -4.77
CA VAL A 175 -14.18 2.87 -4.28
C VAL A 175 -13.06 1.87 -4.02
N GLN A 176 -12.61 1.79 -2.77
CA GLN A 176 -11.39 1.09 -2.36
C GLN A 176 -11.66 -0.31 -1.81
N HIS A 177 -10.93 -1.30 -2.33
CA HIS A 177 -10.95 -2.65 -1.80
C HIS A 177 -10.29 -2.69 -0.40
N PRO A 178 -10.86 -3.39 0.61
CA PRO A 178 -10.33 -3.40 1.98
C PRO A 178 -8.86 -3.88 2.11
N ALA A 179 -8.41 -4.74 1.19
CA ALA A 179 -7.01 -5.18 1.20
C ALA A 179 -6.03 -4.07 0.80
N GLU A 180 -6.45 -3.06 0.03
CA GLU A 180 -5.59 -1.92 -0.31
C GLU A 180 -5.43 -0.96 0.87
N GLU A 181 -6.47 -0.79 1.70
CA GLU A 181 -6.42 0.01 2.91
C GLU A 181 -5.32 -0.46 3.87
N SER A 182 -5.14 -1.78 4.02
CA SER A 182 -4.10 -2.33 4.92
C SER A 182 -2.65 -2.20 4.43
N ARG A 183 -2.42 -1.71 3.20
CA ARG A 183 -1.07 -1.69 2.62
C ARG A 183 -0.24 -0.54 3.17
N ALA A 184 1.08 -0.74 3.31
CA ALA A 184 1.98 0.30 3.80
C ALA A 184 2.22 1.43 2.80
N LEU A 185 2.34 1.09 1.51
CA LEU A 185 2.57 2.03 0.41
C LEU A 185 1.28 2.22 -0.37
N ARG A 186 0.50 3.24 0.04
CA ARG A 186 -0.82 3.58 -0.54
C ARG A 186 -0.74 4.91 -1.25
N THR A 187 -1.33 4.98 -2.44
CA THR A 187 -1.39 6.19 -3.27
C THR A 187 -2.64 7.03 -2.98
N VAL A 188 -3.75 6.42 -2.56
CA VAL A 188 -5.00 7.11 -2.22
C VAL A 188 -4.83 8.17 -1.12
N PRO A 189 -4.11 7.93 0.00
CA PRO A 189 -3.89 8.97 1.00
C PRO A 189 -3.06 10.16 0.49
N LEU A 190 -2.17 9.93 -0.48
CA LEU A 190 -1.40 11.02 -1.11
C LEU A 190 -2.31 11.86 -2.00
N LEU A 191 -3.16 11.20 -2.81
CA LEU A 191 -4.15 11.87 -3.64
C LEU A 191 -5.10 12.73 -2.78
N ALA A 192 -5.68 12.16 -1.73
CA ALA A 192 -6.60 12.86 -0.84
C ALA A 192 -5.94 14.07 -0.15
N ALA A 193 -4.65 14.01 0.17
CA ALA A 193 -3.93 15.10 0.82
C ALA A 193 -3.60 16.29 -0.10
N CYS A 194 -3.68 16.10 -1.42
CA CYS A 194 -3.48 17.17 -2.42
C CYS A 194 -4.78 17.90 -2.80
N LEU A 195 -5.94 17.33 -2.47
CA LEU A 195 -7.25 17.81 -2.91
C LEU A 195 -8.01 18.53 -1.78
N PRO A 196 -8.94 19.44 -2.10
CA PRO A 196 -9.73 20.13 -1.09
C PRO A 196 -10.59 19.15 -0.26
N PRO A 197 -10.89 19.48 1.00
CA PRO A 197 -11.82 18.70 1.81
C PRO A 197 -13.16 18.51 1.07
N GLY A 198 -13.63 17.27 1.00
CA GLY A 198 -14.90 16.92 0.35
C GLY A 198 -14.82 16.66 -1.16
N LYS A 199 -13.73 17.04 -1.86
CA LYS A 199 -13.52 16.74 -3.29
C LYS A 199 -12.91 15.36 -3.55
N CYS A 200 -12.46 14.65 -2.51
CA CYS A 200 -11.99 13.28 -2.59
C CYS A 200 -12.62 12.44 -1.49
N LYS A 201 -13.58 11.57 -1.85
CA LYS A 201 -14.32 10.71 -0.95
C LYS A 201 -13.87 9.27 -1.13
N VAL A 202 -13.39 8.64 -0.07
CA VAL A 202 -12.88 7.26 -0.09
C VAL A 202 -13.90 6.35 0.56
N LEU A 203 -14.41 5.36 -0.18
CA LEU A 203 -15.39 4.39 0.25
C LEU A 203 -14.76 3.00 0.26
N VAL A 204 -14.50 2.46 1.46
CA VAL A 204 -13.84 1.16 1.62
C VAL A 204 -14.89 0.05 1.67
N GLY A 205 -14.79 -0.93 0.77
CA GLY A 205 -15.75 -2.04 0.73
C GLY A 205 -15.60 -2.96 -0.46
N ARG A 206 -16.35 -4.07 -0.44
CA ARG A 206 -16.47 -5.00 -1.58
C ARG A 206 -17.85 -4.96 -2.22
N ARG A 207 -18.86 -4.60 -1.44
CA ARG A 207 -20.27 -4.58 -1.84
C ARG A 207 -20.89 -3.28 -1.39
N PHE A 208 -21.55 -2.61 -2.33
CA PHE A 208 -22.18 -1.32 -2.20
C PHE A 208 -23.62 -1.46 -2.69
N ASN A 209 -24.56 -1.10 -1.83
CA ASN A 209 -25.99 -1.08 -2.13
C ASN A 209 -26.58 0.25 -1.67
N LYS A 210 -27.80 0.54 -2.13
CA LYS A 210 -28.49 1.81 -1.85
C LYS A 210 -28.75 2.00 -0.36
N GLU A 211 -29.05 0.94 0.39
CA GLU A 211 -29.32 1.05 1.83
C GLU A 211 -28.07 1.41 2.64
N ARG A 212 -26.92 0.79 2.36
CA ARG A 212 -25.68 1.01 3.13
C ARG A 212 -24.88 2.22 2.64
N ASN A 213 -25.02 2.59 1.37
CA ASN A 213 -24.25 3.67 0.74
C ASN A 213 -25.18 4.57 -0.09
N PRO A 214 -26.09 5.33 0.55
CA PRO A 214 -27.07 6.16 -0.14
C PRO A 214 -26.41 7.27 -0.96
N GLU A 215 -25.30 7.83 -0.47
CA GLU A 215 -24.52 8.85 -1.16
C GLU A 215 -23.93 8.32 -2.47
N LEU A 216 -23.24 7.16 -2.43
CA LEU A 216 -22.70 6.54 -3.64
C LEU A 216 -23.81 6.20 -4.64
N ALA A 217 -24.96 5.74 -4.16
CA ALA A 217 -26.10 5.44 -5.02
C ALA A 217 -26.67 6.70 -5.70
N ALA A 218 -26.75 7.83 -4.99
CA ALA A 218 -27.17 9.11 -5.56
C ALA A 218 -26.17 9.60 -6.62
N VAL A 219 -24.88 9.50 -6.32
CA VAL A 219 -23.80 9.86 -7.27
C VAL A 219 -23.87 8.97 -8.51
N CYS A 220 -24.10 7.67 -8.35
CA CYS A 220 -24.19 6.77 -9.51
C CYS A 220 -25.37 7.07 -10.45
N GLN A 221 -26.41 7.76 -9.96
CA GLN A 221 -27.59 8.16 -10.72
C GLN A 221 -27.45 9.55 -11.37
N ASP A 222 -26.49 10.36 -10.94
CA ASP A 222 -26.22 11.67 -11.54
C ASP A 222 -25.65 11.48 -12.96
N SER A 223 -26.25 12.16 -13.94
CA SER A 223 -25.87 12.07 -15.35
C SER A 223 -24.47 12.61 -15.64
N ARG A 224 -23.91 13.43 -14.74
CA ARG A 224 -22.54 13.95 -14.81
C ARG A 224 -21.51 13.01 -14.22
N THR A 225 -21.93 11.85 -13.71
CA THR A 225 -21.04 10.88 -13.10
C THR A 225 -20.40 9.99 -14.15
N LEU A 226 -19.07 9.98 -14.13
CA LEU A 226 -18.22 9.12 -14.93
C LEU A 226 -17.64 8.03 -14.02
N ILE A 227 -17.50 6.82 -14.54
CA ILE A 227 -16.74 5.76 -13.86
C ILE A 227 -15.53 5.38 -14.70
N LEU A 228 -14.35 5.50 -14.10
CA LEU A 228 -13.10 5.11 -14.73
C LEU A 228 -12.92 3.60 -14.57
N TYR A 229 -13.39 2.87 -15.58
CA TYR A 229 -13.29 1.42 -15.64
C TYR A 229 -13.30 0.95 -17.10
N PRO A 230 -12.36 0.07 -17.50
CA PRO A 230 -12.25 -0.36 -18.88
C PRO A 230 -13.30 -1.42 -19.19
N GLY A 231 -14.08 -1.16 -20.22
CA GLY A 231 -15.12 -2.04 -20.73
C GLY A 231 -15.21 -1.96 -22.26
N PRO A 232 -15.90 -2.91 -22.91
CA PRO A 232 -16.14 -2.87 -24.35
C PRO A 232 -16.86 -1.58 -24.79
N ASP A 233 -17.71 -1.05 -23.92
CA ASP A 233 -18.50 0.16 -24.15
C ASP A 233 -17.87 1.43 -23.54
N ALA A 234 -16.65 1.33 -22.98
CA ALA A 234 -16.00 2.46 -22.33
C ALA A 234 -15.51 3.49 -23.36
N GLN A 235 -15.97 4.73 -23.22
CA GLN A 235 -15.56 5.82 -24.10
C GLN A 235 -14.21 6.40 -23.66
N ASN A 236 -13.42 6.85 -24.62
CA ASN A 236 -12.20 7.59 -24.33
C ASN A 236 -12.55 8.94 -23.69
N LEU A 237 -11.89 9.28 -22.57
CA LEU A 237 -12.20 10.48 -21.81
C LEU A 237 -11.88 11.76 -22.58
N GLU A 238 -10.73 11.81 -23.26
CA GLU A 238 -10.30 12.98 -24.03
C GLU A 238 -11.26 13.23 -25.21
N GLU A 239 -11.66 12.18 -25.93
CA GLU A 239 -12.65 12.28 -27.02
C GLU A 239 -14.04 12.73 -26.51
N LEU A 240 -14.41 12.32 -25.29
CA LEU A 240 -15.68 12.69 -24.68
C LEU A 240 -15.73 14.18 -24.38
N VAL A 241 -14.67 14.74 -23.79
CA VAL A 241 -14.58 16.19 -23.50
C VAL A 241 -14.57 16.99 -24.81
N GLN A 242 -13.83 16.55 -25.83
CA GLN A 242 -13.82 17.21 -27.14
C GLN A 242 -15.18 17.21 -27.85
N LYS A 243 -15.98 16.14 -27.67
CA LYS A 243 -17.35 16.10 -28.22
C LYS A 243 -18.25 17.10 -27.51
N GLN A 244 -18.16 17.17 -26.18
CA GLN A 244 -18.90 18.15 -25.40
C GLN A 244 -18.56 19.58 -25.80
N ASP A 245 -17.28 19.87 -26.10
CA ASP A 245 -16.86 21.18 -26.60
C ASP A 245 -17.54 21.55 -27.93
N ARG A 246 -17.52 20.63 -28.90
CA ARG A 246 -18.15 20.87 -30.21
C ARG A 246 -19.66 21.03 -30.12
N ASP A 247 -20.31 20.16 -29.33
CA ASP A 247 -21.77 20.23 -29.12
C ASP A 247 -22.19 21.55 -28.41
N GLN A 248 -21.29 22.16 -27.63
CA GLN A 248 -21.50 23.45 -26.96
C GLN A 248 -21.29 24.63 -27.92
N GLU A 249 -20.24 24.59 -28.75
CA GLU A 249 -19.95 25.60 -29.77
C GLU A 249 -21.08 25.72 -30.81
N ASP A 250 -21.65 24.59 -31.26
CA ASP A 250 -22.78 24.57 -32.19
C ASP A 250 -24.08 25.16 -31.58
N GLN A 251 -24.26 25.10 -30.25
CA GLN A 251 -25.41 25.69 -29.54
C GLN A 251 -25.23 27.18 -29.21
N ASP A 252 -23.99 27.64 -29.05
CA ASP A 252 -23.68 29.04 -28.77
C ASP A 252 -23.72 29.90 -30.06
N GLN A 253 -23.50 29.30 -31.23
CA GLN A 253 -23.59 29.99 -32.52
C GLN A 253 -25.04 30.42 -32.87
N ASP A 254 -26.06 29.74 -32.34
CA ASP A 254 -27.48 30.11 -32.44
C ASP A 254 -27.93 31.19 -31.42
N ASN A 255 -27.06 31.55 -30.45
CA ASN A 255 -27.36 32.51 -29.38
C ASN A 255 -26.56 33.82 -29.47
N LEU A 256 -26.05 34.16 -30.66
CA LEU A 256 -25.22 35.34 -30.93
C LEU A 256 -25.98 36.68 -30.92
N ASP A 257 -26.95 36.88 -30.02
CA ASP A 257 -27.72 38.13 -29.89
C ASP A 257 -27.91 38.61 -28.44
N ARG A 258 -27.23 38.02 -27.44
CA ARG A 258 -27.28 38.55 -26.06
C ARG A 258 -25.89 38.63 -25.43
N MET A 259 -25.43 39.89 -25.38
CA MET A 259 -24.14 40.39 -24.91
C MET A 259 -23.62 39.79 -23.58
N GLY A 260 -22.30 39.61 -23.56
CA GLY A 260 -21.44 40.10 -22.48
C GLY A 260 -21.07 39.10 -21.38
N GLU A 261 -19.78 38.76 -21.35
CA GLU A 261 -19.07 37.92 -20.36
C GLU A 261 -19.24 36.40 -20.53
N GLN A 262 -18.38 35.86 -21.39
CA GLN A 262 -18.19 34.45 -21.66
C GLN A 262 -17.58 33.75 -20.42
N PHE A 263 -18.41 33.47 -19.43
CA PHE A 263 -18.11 32.52 -18.37
C PHE A 263 -18.19 31.11 -18.98
N VAL A 264 -17.03 30.53 -19.33
CA VAL A 264 -16.94 29.08 -19.57
C VAL A 264 -17.38 28.39 -18.27
N ARG A 265 -18.63 27.98 -18.18
CA ARG A 265 -19.16 27.25 -17.03
C ARG A 265 -18.41 25.93 -16.94
N ALA A 266 -17.46 25.82 -16.01
CA ALA A 266 -16.80 24.57 -15.68
C ALA A 266 -17.88 23.55 -15.29
N VAL A 267 -18.07 22.52 -16.12
CA VAL A 267 -19.03 21.47 -15.84
C VAL A 267 -18.49 20.64 -14.68
N GLU A 268 -19.17 20.72 -13.54
CA GLU A 268 -18.83 19.91 -12.38
C GLU A 268 -19.12 18.42 -12.67
N HIS A 269 -18.07 17.60 -12.69
CA HIS A 269 -18.17 16.17 -12.88
C HIS A 269 -18.02 15.41 -11.55
N ASN A 270 -18.63 14.23 -11.46
CA ASN A 270 -18.28 13.25 -10.44
C ASN A 270 -17.51 12.11 -11.12
N VAL A 271 -16.36 11.70 -10.57
CA VAL A 271 -15.57 10.60 -11.13
C VAL A 271 -15.41 9.50 -10.10
N ILE A 272 -15.89 8.31 -10.44
CA ILE A 272 -15.70 7.10 -9.65
C ILE A 272 -14.45 6.37 -10.14
N ILE A 273 -13.52 6.07 -9.23
CA ILE A 273 -12.31 5.28 -9.50
C ILE A 273 -12.31 4.06 -8.58
N ILE A 274 -12.12 2.87 -9.14
CA ILE A 274 -12.05 1.63 -8.36
C ILE A 274 -10.59 1.35 -7.98
N ASP A 275 -10.30 1.37 -6.67
CA ASP A 275 -8.96 1.11 -6.13
C ASP A 275 -8.84 -0.36 -5.67
N GLY A 276 -7.96 -1.09 -6.35
CA GLY A 276 -7.72 -2.51 -6.09
C GLY A 276 -6.76 -3.10 -7.11
N THR A 277 -6.28 -4.31 -6.86
CA THR A 277 -5.69 -5.11 -7.93
C THR A 277 -6.71 -5.33 -9.05
N TRP A 278 -6.26 -5.55 -10.29
CA TRP A 278 -7.14 -5.79 -11.44
C TRP A 278 -8.24 -6.83 -11.21
N SER A 279 -7.91 -7.94 -10.54
CA SER A 279 -8.91 -8.95 -10.18
C SER A 279 -9.91 -8.46 -9.14
N GLN A 280 -9.47 -7.65 -8.17
CA GLN A 280 -10.35 -7.07 -7.14
C GLN A 280 -11.25 -6.00 -7.75
N ALA A 281 -10.70 -5.09 -8.55
CA ALA A 281 -11.46 -4.04 -9.22
C ALA A 281 -12.53 -4.65 -10.14
N LYS A 282 -12.18 -5.68 -10.92
CA LYS A 282 -13.13 -6.43 -11.74
C LYS A 282 -14.23 -7.10 -10.89
N ASP A 283 -13.86 -7.78 -9.81
CA ASP A 283 -14.84 -8.44 -8.92
C ASP A 283 -15.78 -7.42 -8.27
N MET A 284 -15.25 -6.27 -7.85
CA MET A 284 -16.03 -5.17 -7.29
C MET A 284 -16.97 -4.57 -8.33
N PHE A 285 -16.50 -4.24 -9.53
CA PHE A 285 -17.35 -3.71 -10.60
C PHE A 285 -18.51 -4.67 -10.90
N LEU A 286 -18.21 -5.93 -11.20
CA LEU A 286 -19.22 -6.92 -11.62
C LEU A 286 -20.25 -7.25 -10.54
N ARG A 287 -19.88 -7.16 -9.25
CA ARG A 287 -20.79 -7.48 -8.14
C ARG A 287 -21.67 -6.30 -7.70
N ASN A 288 -21.34 -5.08 -8.13
CA ASN A 288 -22.02 -3.87 -7.69
C ASN A 288 -22.79 -3.25 -8.85
N THR A 289 -24.08 -3.57 -8.95
CA THR A 289 -24.96 -3.07 -10.02
C THR A 289 -25.06 -1.55 -10.07
N LEU A 290 -24.86 -0.86 -8.95
CA LEU A 290 -24.78 0.60 -8.89
C LEU A 290 -23.67 1.16 -9.80
N LEU A 291 -22.52 0.49 -9.87
CA LEU A 291 -21.36 0.94 -10.63
C LEU A 291 -21.55 0.79 -12.15
N HIS A 292 -22.60 0.12 -12.59
CA HIS A 292 -22.95 0.00 -14.01
C HIS A 292 -23.83 1.16 -14.51
N GLN A 293 -24.37 1.99 -13.61
CA GLN A 293 -25.25 3.12 -13.97
C GLN A 293 -24.50 4.31 -14.57
N PRO A 294 -23.33 4.72 -14.04
CA PRO A 294 -22.57 5.83 -14.59
C PRO A 294 -22.00 5.53 -15.98
N LYS A 295 -21.68 6.59 -16.71
CA LYS A 295 -21.03 6.46 -18.01
C LYS A 295 -19.61 5.93 -17.82
N GLN A 296 -19.31 4.78 -18.44
CA GLN A 296 -17.97 4.18 -18.41
C GLN A 296 -17.02 4.96 -19.30
N VAL A 297 -15.88 5.34 -18.73
CA VAL A 297 -14.79 6.01 -19.43
C VAL A 297 -13.47 5.29 -19.19
N GLN A 298 -12.56 5.43 -20.14
CA GLN A 298 -11.19 4.96 -20.07
C GLN A 298 -10.24 6.08 -20.50
N LEU A 299 -9.02 6.05 -19.97
CA LEU A 299 -7.99 6.99 -20.39
C LEU A 299 -7.38 6.53 -21.71
N SER A 300 -6.98 7.51 -22.54
CA SER A 300 -6.15 7.25 -23.71
C SER A 300 -4.93 6.41 -23.34
N ARG A 301 -4.52 5.53 -24.27
CA ARG A 301 -3.23 4.84 -24.20
C ARG A 301 -2.12 5.85 -24.49
N SER A 302 -1.86 6.75 -23.54
CA SER A 302 -0.76 7.69 -23.67
C SER A 302 0.56 6.91 -23.60
N GLU A 303 1.60 7.46 -24.23
CA GLU A 303 2.98 6.96 -24.08
C GLU A 303 3.50 7.10 -22.63
N GLN A 304 2.68 7.60 -21.70
CA GLN A 304 3.04 7.78 -20.31
C GLN A 304 3.16 6.43 -19.61
N THR A 305 4.40 6.05 -19.31
CA THR A 305 4.69 4.92 -18.43
C THR A 305 4.42 5.30 -16.98
N SER A 306 3.90 4.37 -16.19
CA SER A 306 3.68 4.61 -14.77
C SER A 306 5.00 4.94 -14.05
N GLN A 307 4.96 5.98 -13.23
CA GLN A 307 6.02 6.43 -12.34
C GLN A 307 6.00 5.66 -11.02
N TYR A 308 4.94 4.87 -10.76
CA TYR A 308 4.82 4.05 -9.55
C TYR A 308 5.61 2.73 -9.65
N VAL A 309 6.92 2.86 -9.83
CA VAL A 309 7.84 1.76 -10.19
C VAL A 309 8.19 0.82 -9.04
N ILE A 310 7.84 1.17 -7.80
CA ILE A 310 8.14 0.37 -6.60
C ILE A 310 7.11 -0.73 -6.34
N ARG A 311 6.16 -0.92 -7.26
CA ARG A 311 5.20 -2.01 -7.25
C ARG A 311 5.05 -2.63 -8.61
N SER A 312 4.89 -3.95 -8.62
CA SER A 312 4.63 -4.68 -9.86
C SER A 312 3.23 -4.36 -10.41
N GLN A 313 3.19 -3.92 -11.66
CA GLN A 313 1.98 -3.70 -12.44
C GLN A 313 1.87 -4.75 -13.56
N PRO A 314 0.66 -5.03 -14.10
CA PRO A 314 0.51 -6.00 -15.18
C PRO A 314 1.23 -5.59 -16.47
N SER A 315 1.20 -4.30 -16.79
CA SER A 315 1.92 -3.66 -17.88
C SER A 315 2.48 -2.32 -17.39
N ASN A 316 3.52 -1.80 -18.06
CA ASN A 316 4.13 -0.50 -17.71
C ASN A 316 3.22 0.69 -18.07
N ILE A 317 2.21 0.47 -18.92
CA ILE A 317 1.18 1.46 -19.25
C ILE A 317 0.08 1.51 -18.18
N CYS A 318 0.00 0.52 -17.28
CA CYS A 318 -1.02 0.52 -16.23
C CYS A 318 -0.67 1.53 -15.14
N LEU A 319 -1.59 2.45 -14.86
CA LEU A 319 -1.38 3.55 -13.93
C LEU A 319 -1.91 3.24 -12.52
N SER A 320 -1.23 3.74 -11.49
CA SER A 320 -1.64 3.67 -10.08
C SER A 320 -2.79 4.62 -9.75
N THR A 321 -3.51 4.39 -8.65
CA THR A 321 -4.79 5.10 -8.34
C THR A 321 -4.69 6.61 -8.46
N LEU A 322 -3.62 7.16 -7.89
CA LEU A 322 -3.26 8.57 -7.97
C LEU A 322 -2.94 9.02 -9.40
N GLU A 323 -2.21 8.24 -10.19
CA GLU A 323 -1.86 8.60 -11.57
C GLU A 323 -3.08 8.76 -12.46
N CYS A 324 -4.05 7.83 -12.44
CA CYS A 324 -5.24 8.09 -13.27
C CYS A 324 -6.11 9.18 -12.71
N ALA A 325 -6.17 9.37 -11.38
CA ALA A 325 -6.85 10.55 -10.86
C ALA A 325 -6.20 11.85 -11.37
N ALA A 326 -4.86 11.88 -11.45
CA ALA A 326 -4.12 13.01 -11.96
C ALA A 326 -4.38 13.27 -13.45
N VAL A 327 -4.34 12.22 -14.29
CA VAL A 327 -4.67 12.34 -15.72
C VAL A 327 -6.14 12.75 -15.92
N THR A 328 -7.07 12.09 -15.22
CA THR A 328 -8.50 12.40 -15.33
C THR A 328 -8.82 13.83 -14.93
N LEU A 329 -8.26 14.32 -13.81
CA LEU A 329 -8.47 15.71 -13.38
C LEU A 329 -7.84 16.71 -14.35
N SER A 330 -6.64 16.42 -14.87
CA SER A 330 -6.00 17.27 -15.88
C SER A 330 -6.87 17.48 -17.12
N ILE A 331 -7.56 16.42 -17.56
CA ILE A 331 -8.43 16.46 -18.74
C ILE A 331 -9.74 17.21 -18.41
N LEU A 332 -10.40 16.86 -17.31
CA LEU A 332 -11.71 17.42 -16.97
C LEU A 332 -11.65 18.89 -16.54
N GLU A 333 -10.58 19.29 -15.85
CA GLU A 333 -10.37 20.69 -15.43
C GLU A 333 -9.63 21.53 -16.49
N ARG A 334 -9.23 20.94 -17.62
CA ARG A 334 -8.44 21.58 -18.69
C ARG A 334 -7.16 22.24 -18.18
N ASN A 335 -6.47 21.57 -17.28
CA ASN A 335 -5.27 22.11 -16.64
C ASN A 335 -4.20 21.02 -16.48
N GLU A 336 -3.23 21.03 -17.39
CA GLU A 336 -2.10 20.09 -17.40
C GLU A 336 -1.22 20.18 -16.14
N ALA A 337 -1.15 21.34 -15.50
CA ALA A 337 -0.36 21.52 -14.29
C ALA A 337 -0.88 20.69 -13.11
N ILE A 338 -2.18 20.33 -13.09
CA ILE A 338 -2.76 19.45 -12.07
C ILE A 338 -2.05 18.09 -12.05
N GLN A 339 -1.77 17.53 -13.24
CA GLN A 339 -1.09 16.24 -13.33
C GLN A 339 0.30 16.32 -12.69
N GLU A 340 1.09 17.34 -13.03
CA GLU A 340 2.43 17.53 -12.47
C GLU A 340 2.39 17.67 -10.95
N VAL A 341 1.48 18.50 -10.42
CA VAL A 341 1.34 18.73 -8.98
C VAL A 341 0.95 17.45 -8.23
N LEU A 342 0.00 16.68 -8.76
CA LEU A 342 -0.46 15.44 -8.10
C LEU A 342 0.60 14.33 -8.11
N LEU A 343 1.49 14.31 -9.11
CA LEU A 343 2.54 13.28 -9.23
C LEU A 343 3.77 13.56 -8.36
N LYS A 344 4.04 14.81 -7.95
CA LYS A 344 5.20 15.16 -7.09
C LYS A 344 5.34 14.30 -5.82
N PRO A 345 4.29 14.09 -5.00
CA PRO A 345 4.36 13.21 -3.82
C PRO A 345 4.65 11.74 -4.18
N LEU A 346 4.11 11.26 -5.30
CA LEU A 346 4.30 9.89 -5.76
C LEU A 346 5.75 9.66 -6.22
N GLN A 347 6.31 10.61 -6.97
CA GLN A 347 7.72 10.61 -7.36
C GLN A 347 8.63 10.61 -6.14
N ALA A 348 8.37 11.49 -5.17
CA ALA A 348 9.13 11.54 -3.92
C ALA A 348 9.06 10.22 -3.14
N LEU A 349 7.88 9.59 -3.08
CA LEU A 349 7.72 8.27 -2.47
C LEU A 349 8.59 7.22 -3.18
N CYS A 350 8.56 7.16 -4.51
CA CYS A 350 9.32 6.19 -5.27
C CYS A 350 10.82 6.42 -5.13
N SER A 351 11.29 7.65 -5.32
CA SER A 351 12.69 8.05 -5.14
C SER A 351 13.21 7.69 -3.76
N PHE A 352 12.44 7.98 -2.71
CA PHE A 352 12.82 7.65 -1.34
C PHE A 352 12.99 6.13 -1.16
N GLN A 353 12.04 5.33 -1.66
CA GLN A 353 12.10 3.87 -1.53
C GLN A 353 13.28 3.28 -2.31
N LEU A 354 13.53 3.77 -3.53
CA LEU A 354 14.66 3.33 -4.36
C LEU A 354 16.01 3.64 -3.70
N GLN A 355 16.18 4.84 -3.13
CA GLN A 355 17.38 5.23 -2.39
C GLN A 355 17.64 4.34 -1.15
N HIS A 356 16.59 3.73 -0.60
CA HIS A 356 16.66 2.88 0.58
C HIS A 356 16.56 1.38 0.25
N GLY A 357 16.89 1.00 -0.99
CA GLY A 357 17.06 -0.40 -1.40
C GLY A 357 15.82 -1.07 -1.99
N ALA A 358 14.75 -0.33 -2.28
CA ALA A 358 13.68 -0.85 -3.12
C ALA A 358 14.18 -1.04 -4.57
N LEU A 359 13.65 -2.03 -5.26
CA LEU A 359 13.97 -2.29 -6.66
C LEU A 359 12.88 -1.72 -7.58
N VAL A 360 13.30 -1.30 -8.77
CA VAL A 360 12.39 -0.98 -9.87
C VAL A 360 11.70 -2.27 -10.32
N HIS A 361 10.38 -2.29 -10.25
CA HIS A 361 9.57 -3.41 -10.71
C HIS A 361 9.06 -3.14 -12.12
N HIS A 362 9.64 -3.83 -13.09
CA HIS A 362 9.10 -3.86 -14.45
C HIS A 362 7.96 -4.88 -14.57
N SER A 363 6.99 -4.59 -15.44
CA SER A 363 5.94 -5.56 -15.78
C SER A 363 6.55 -6.81 -16.43
N LYS A 364 5.84 -7.94 -16.31
CA LYS A 364 6.28 -9.19 -16.96
C LYS A 364 6.38 -9.03 -18.47
N GLU A 365 5.44 -8.30 -19.08
CA GLU A 365 5.45 -7.96 -20.50
C GLU A 365 6.75 -7.24 -20.89
N HIS A 366 7.13 -6.20 -20.15
CA HIS A 366 8.36 -5.45 -20.39
C HIS A 366 9.61 -6.33 -20.27
N LEU A 367 9.70 -7.12 -19.19
CA LEU A 367 10.81 -8.05 -18.97
C LEU A 367 10.95 -9.06 -20.11
N ILE A 368 9.83 -9.58 -20.64
CA ILE A 368 9.85 -10.53 -21.75
C ILE A 368 10.25 -9.84 -23.06
N ARG A 369 9.70 -8.66 -23.37
CA ARG A 369 10.01 -7.92 -24.60
C ARG A 369 11.49 -7.50 -24.69
N HIS A 370 12.13 -7.20 -23.55
CA HIS A 370 13.53 -6.76 -23.50
C HIS A 370 14.51 -7.90 -23.17
N GLY A 371 14.05 -9.15 -23.13
CA GLY A 371 14.92 -10.31 -22.86
C GLY A 371 15.48 -10.38 -21.43
N MET A 372 14.87 -9.67 -20.48
CA MET A 372 15.27 -9.60 -19.07
C MET A 372 14.43 -10.53 -18.15
N TYR A 373 13.75 -11.53 -18.73
CA TYR A 373 12.89 -12.44 -17.99
C TYR A 373 13.64 -13.71 -17.58
N ASP A 374 14.19 -13.72 -16.37
CA ASP A 374 15.10 -14.78 -15.90
C ASP A 374 14.42 -16.07 -15.42
N LYS A 375 13.10 -16.19 -15.55
CA LYS A 375 12.33 -17.34 -15.07
C LYS A 375 12.01 -18.31 -16.22
N GLN A 376 12.05 -19.60 -15.93
CA GLN A 376 11.62 -20.63 -16.88
C GLN A 376 10.18 -20.38 -17.34
N MET A 377 9.99 -20.44 -18.66
CA MET A 377 8.66 -20.30 -19.26
C MET A 377 7.76 -21.45 -18.82
N PRO A 378 6.47 -21.18 -18.50
CA PRO A 378 5.56 -22.23 -18.08
C PRO A 378 5.28 -23.20 -19.22
N THR A 379 5.25 -24.50 -18.91
CA THR A 379 4.95 -25.57 -19.88
C THR A 379 3.45 -25.76 -20.14
N ASN A 380 2.59 -25.18 -19.30
CA ASN A 380 1.13 -25.33 -19.41
C ASN A 380 0.58 -24.44 -20.53
N LYS A 381 -0.08 -25.04 -21.54
CA LYS A 381 -0.72 -24.33 -22.68
C LYS A 381 -1.59 -23.13 -22.28
N ARG A 382 -2.37 -23.20 -21.20
CA ARG A 382 -3.18 -22.06 -20.71
C ARG A 382 -2.32 -20.91 -20.18
N LYS A 383 -1.21 -21.23 -19.52
CA LYS A 383 -0.27 -20.22 -19.00
C LYS A 383 0.54 -19.60 -20.13
N ILE A 384 0.95 -20.40 -21.12
CA ILE A 384 1.60 -19.94 -22.35
C ILE A 384 0.68 -18.95 -23.07
N LYS A 385 -0.56 -19.35 -23.36
CA LYS A 385 -1.55 -18.46 -24.01
C LYS A 385 -1.82 -17.18 -23.21
N ARG A 386 -1.80 -17.24 -21.88
CA ARG A 386 -1.92 -16.05 -21.02
C ARG A 386 -0.69 -15.13 -21.10
N MET A 387 0.50 -15.70 -21.27
CA MET A 387 1.74 -14.94 -21.46
C MET A 387 1.84 -14.35 -22.87
N GLU A 388 1.47 -15.12 -23.89
CA GLU A 388 1.32 -14.62 -25.26
C GLU A 388 0.33 -13.46 -25.28
N ASN A 389 -0.86 -13.63 -24.70
CA ASN A 389 -1.85 -12.55 -24.56
C ASN A 389 -1.33 -11.33 -23.77
N LEU A 390 -0.34 -11.46 -22.88
CA LEU A 390 0.26 -10.31 -22.19
C LEU A 390 1.23 -9.55 -23.11
N ILE A 391 1.82 -10.23 -24.09
CA ILE A 391 2.79 -9.67 -25.04
C ILE A 391 2.07 -9.14 -26.28
N THR A 392 0.99 -9.79 -26.70
CA THR A 392 0.24 -9.52 -27.94
C THR A 392 -1.04 -8.71 -27.73
N ASN A 393 -1.64 -8.67 -26.53
CA ASN A 393 -2.80 -7.78 -26.34
C ASN A 393 -2.37 -6.33 -26.33
N GLN A 394 -2.66 -5.67 -27.44
CA GLN A 394 -2.82 -4.23 -27.49
C GLN A 394 -3.99 -3.75 -26.60
N HIS A 395 -4.87 -4.64 -26.12
CA HIS A 395 -6.05 -4.32 -25.29
C HIS A 395 -5.81 -4.22 -23.78
N ILE A 396 -4.55 -4.19 -23.31
CA ILE A 396 -4.28 -3.93 -21.88
C ILE A 396 -4.57 -2.45 -21.62
N CYS A 397 -5.67 -2.16 -20.93
CA CYS A 397 -6.04 -0.78 -20.65
C CYS A 397 -5.09 -0.18 -19.59
N PRO A 398 -4.64 1.07 -19.75
CA PRO A 398 -3.89 1.79 -18.72
C PRO A 398 -4.67 1.92 -17.40
N ARG A 399 -6.00 1.79 -17.44
CA ARG A 399 -6.80 1.53 -16.25
C ARG A 399 -8.11 0.83 -16.51
#